data_AF-A0A1Z9AGM2-F1
#
_entry.id   AF-A0A1Z9AGM2-F1
#
_cell.length_a   1.000
_cell.length_b   1.000
_cell.length_c   1.000
_cell.angle_alpha   90.00
_cell.angle_beta   90.00
_cell.angle_gamma   90.00
#
_symmetry.space_group_name_H-M   'P 1'
#
loop_
_entity.id
_entity.type
_entity.pdbx_description
1 polymer ?
#
loop_
_entity_poly.entity_id
_entity_poly.type
_entity_poly.pdbx_seq_one_letter_code
_entity_poly.pdbx_strand_id
1 'polypeptide(L)'
;MRAVEQLAAEKGLAYISIREILSKANQKNESALQYHFGNLAGLIDTLRQSRFTEVVNERTDQLATLLASTDQPSLRQLCAVMVMPPFQIAKQSPDFRRYIRAFGHELTQADDETLKHYNRNLGPSARETGHLLRLALPHLEASVFDVRMNYALRLATSAMVDQAKQPCAFQGKAGELFIESLIDAIQALLQAPVSPETQAAFEAVRRKN
;
A
#
# COMPACT_ATOMS: atom_id res chain seq x y z
N MET A 1 -2.92 -8.41 -18.72
CA MET A 1 -2.83 -8.03 -17.29
C MET A 1 -3.98 -8.60 -16.44
N ARG A 2 -5.28 -8.33 -16.73
CA ARG A 2 -6.43 -8.91 -15.98
C ARG A 2 -6.39 -10.43 -15.75
N ALA A 3 -6.01 -11.20 -16.78
CA ALA A 3 -5.87 -12.66 -16.69
C ALA A 3 -4.82 -13.09 -15.65
N VAL A 4 -3.73 -12.32 -15.50
CA VAL A 4 -2.69 -12.55 -14.48
C VAL A 4 -3.28 -12.37 -13.09
N GLU A 5 -4.02 -11.27 -12.85
CA GLU A 5 -4.63 -10.98 -11.56
C GLU A 5 -5.66 -12.03 -11.16
N GLN A 6 -6.45 -12.53 -12.11
CA GLN A 6 -7.41 -13.62 -11.87
C GLN A 6 -6.69 -14.92 -11.50
N LEU A 7 -5.74 -15.36 -12.33
CA LEU A 7 -5.02 -16.61 -12.09
C LEU A 7 -4.19 -16.56 -10.80
N ALA A 8 -3.53 -15.43 -10.53
CA ALA A 8 -2.75 -15.25 -9.31
C ALA A 8 -3.65 -15.21 -8.07
N ALA A 9 -4.84 -14.62 -8.15
CA ALA A 9 -5.80 -14.64 -7.05
C ALA A 9 -6.45 -16.03 -6.82
N GLU A 10 -6.54 -16.87 -7.86
CA GLU A 10 -7.10 -18.22 -7.80
C GLU A 10 -6.07 -19.27 -7.33
N LYS A 11 -4.85 -19.22 -7.85
CA LYS A 11 -3.84 -20.29 -7.70
C LYS A 11 -2.57 -19.85 -6.93
N GLY A 12 -2.37 -18.55 -6.75
CA GLY A 12 -1.10 -17.98 -6.28
C GLY A 12 -0.10 -17.76 -7.41
N LEU A 13 0.74 -16.74 -7.27
CA LEU A 13 1.67 -16.28 -8.31
C LEU A 13 2.70 -17.34 -8.72
N ALA A 14 3.16 -18.16 -7.79
CA ALA A 14 4.16 -19.20 -8.04
C ALA A 14 3.65 -20.33 -8.96
N TYR A 15 2.33 -20.40 -9.18
CA TYR A 15 1.69 -21.52 -9.89
C TYR A 15 1.05 -21.11 -11.22
N ILE A 16 1.37 -19.92 -11.76
CA ILE A 16 0.84 -19.47 -13.06
C ILE A 16 1.91 -19.55 -14.16
N SER A 17 1.50 -19.97 -15.35
CA SER A 17 2.35 -19.99 -16.54
C SER A 17 1.88 -19.02 -17.63
N ILE A 18 2.79 -18.63 -18.54
CA ILE A 18 2.46 -17.79 -19.71
C ILE A 18 1.35 -18.44 -20.56
N ARG A 19 1.40 -19.77 -20.74
CA ARG A 19 0.38 -20.52 -21.50
C ARG A 19 -1.01 -20.41 -20.88
N GLU A 20 -1.11 -20.54 -19.56
CA GLU A 20 -2.39 -20.37 -18.85
C GLU A 20 -2.90 -18.93 -18.95
N ILE A 21 -2.00 -17.95 -18.85
CA ILE A 21 -2.35 -16.53 -19.01
C ILE A 21 -2.89 -16.26 -20.41
N LEU A 22 -2.23 -16.77 -21.45
CA LEU A 22 -2.66 -16.64 -22.84
C LEU A 22 -4.02 -17.30 -23.08
N SER A 23 -4.19 -18.53 -22.57
CA SER A 23 -5.46 -19.26 -22.65
C SER A 23 -6.60 -18.49 -21.97
N LYS A 24 -6.41 -18.03 -20.72
CA LYS A 24 -7.41 -17.25 -19.97
C LYS A 24 -7.69 -15.89 -20.63
N ALA A 25 -6.70 -15.29 -21.27
CA ALA A 25 -6.85 -14.03 -22.02
C ALA A 25 -7.46 -14.22 -23.42
N ASN A 26 -7.75 -15.46 -23.83
CA ASN A 26 -8.14 -15.83 -25.20
C ASN A 26 -7.18 -15.27 -26.27
N GLN A 27 -5.89 -15.25 -25.95
CA GLN A 27 -4.81 -14.82 -26.83
C GLN A 27 -4.04 -16.03 -27.33
N LYS A 28 -3.77 -16.09 -28.63
CA LYS A 28 -2.99 -17.18 -29.25
C LYS A 28 -1.55 -16.77 -29.59
N ASN A 29 -1.23 -15.48 -29.45
CA ASN A 29 0.05 -14.93 -29.86
C ASN A 29 1.00 -14.78 -28.66
N GLU A 30 1.77 -15.83 -28.38
CA GLU A 30 2.81 -15.81 -27.36
C GLU A 30 3.90 -14.77 -27.68
N SER A 31 4.22 -14.58 -28.97
CA SER A 31 5.22 -13.60 -29.42
C SER A 31 4.85 -12.16 -29.08
N ALA A 32 3.56 -11.80 -29.11
CA ALA A 32 3.12 -10.46 -28.69
C ALA A 32 3.37 -10.22 -27.20
N LEU A 33 3.12 -11.24 -26.36
CA LEU A 33 3.38 -11.15 -24.92
C LEU A 33 4.88 -11.06 -24.63
N GLN A 34 5.68 -11.85 -25.35
CA GLN A 34 7.13 -11.83 -25.25
C GLN A 34 7.74 -10.52 -25.75
N TYR A 35 7.19 -9.92 -26.81
CA TYR A 35 7.62 -8.62 -27.32
C TYR A 35 7.31 -7.48 -26.35
N HIS A 36 6.11 -7.46 -25.75
CA HIS A 36 5.69 -6.38 -24.85
C HIS A 36 6.25 -6.49 -23.44
N PHE A 37 6.48 -7.71 -22.94
CA PHE A 37 6.80 -7.94 -21.53
C PHE A 37 8.10 -8.72 -21.31
N GLY A 38 8.70 -9.28 -22.36
CA GLY A 38 9.90 -10.13 -22.29
C GLY A 38 9.63 -11.52 -21.71
N ASN A 39 9.17 -11.58 -20.45
CA ASN A 39 8.87 -12.81 -19.74
C ASN A 39 7.75 -12.60 -18.69
N LEU A 40 7.42 -13.65 -17.93
CA LEU A 40 6.40 -13.58 -16.88
C LEU A 40 6.74 -12.54 -15.80
N ALA A 41 8.01 -12.42 -15.40
CA ALA A 41 8.44 -11.44 -14.41
C ALA A 41 8.22 -10.00 -14.92
N GLY A 42 8.62 -9.69 -16.15
CA GLY A 42 8.39 -8.38 -16.76
C GLY A 42 6.91 -8.03 -16.92
N LEU A 43 6.05 -9.02 -17.17
CA LEU A 43 4.59 -8.82 -17.18
C LEU A 43 4.05 -8.50 -15.78
N ILE A 44 4.52 -9.20 -14.76
CA ILE A 44 4.13 -8.96 -13.36
C ILE A 44 4.62 -7.57 -12.91
N ASP A 45 5.85 -7.19 -13.25
CA ASP A 45 6.41 -5.89 -12.88
C ASP A 45 5.66 -4.75 -13.57
N THR A 46 5.30 -4.92 -14.85
CA THR A 46 4.44 -3.95 -15.56
C THR A 46 3.07 -3.82 -14.90
N LEU A 47 2.47 -4.94 -14.48
CA LEU A 47 1.22 -4.94 -13.74
C LEU A 47 1.36 -4.21 -12.39
N ARG A 48 2.38 -4.54 -11.59
CA ARG A 48 2.67 -3.87 -10.31
C ARG A 48 2.83 -2.37 -10.51
N GLN A 49 3.61 -1.95 -11.52
CA GLN A 49 3.84 -0.54 -11.83
C GLN A 49 2.55 0.18 -12.24
N SER A 50 1.68 -0.47 -13.02
CA SER A 50 0.37 0.08 -13.37
C SER A 50 -0.48 0.32 -12.12
N ARG A 51 -0.60 -0.68 -11.23
CA ARG A 51 -1.39 -0.58 -10.00
C ARG A 51 -0.81 0.41 -9.00
N PHE A 52 0.51 0.47 -8.91
CA PHE A 52 1.21 1.47 -8.13
C PHE A 52 0.90 2.89 -8.62
N THR A 53 0.93 3.12 -9.94
CA THR A 53 0.59 4.41 -10.54
C THR A 53 -0.85 4.82 -10.23
N GLU A 54 -1.81 3.90 -10.28
CA GLU A 54 -3.21 4.18 -9.88
C GLU A 54 -3.30 4.71 -8.44
N VAL A 55 -2.59 4.07 -7.49
CA VAL A 55 -2.54 4.50 -6.08
C VAL A 55 -1.86 5.86 -5.93
N VAL A 56 -0.77 6.11 -6.65
CA VAL A 56 -0.06 7.40 -6.62
C VAL A 56 -0.95 8.53 -7.11
N ASN A 57 -1.67 8.33 -8.21
CA ASN A 57 -2.56 9.34 -8.78
C ASN A 57 -3.70 9.66 -7.83
N GLU A 58 -4.41 8.64 -7.34
CA GLU A 58 -5.51 8.81 -6.38
C GLU A 58 -5.04 9.54 -5.10
N ARG A 59 -3.86 9.20 -4.56
CA ARG A 59 -3.29 9.92 -3.41
C ARG A 59 -2.95 11.37 -3.73
N THR A 60 -2.45 11.64 -4.95
CA THR A 60 -2.10 12.99 -5.38
C THR A 60 -3.34 13.87 -5.42
N ASP A 61 -4.44 13.36 -5.98
CA ASP A 61 -5.72 14.07 -6.08
C ASP A 61 -6.33 14.32 -4.69
N GLN A 62 -6.30 13.32 -3.81
CA GLN A 62 -6.78 13.44 -2.43
C GLN A 62 -5.95 14.46 -1.62
N LEU A 63 -4.62 14.41 -1.73
CA LEU A 63 -3.74 15.36 -1.05
C LEU A 63 -3.95 16.79 -1.56
N ALA A 64 -4.03 16.98 -2.87
CA ALA A 64 -4.28 18.30 -3.47
C ALA A 64 -5.63 18.88 -3.00
N THR A 65 -6.68 18.04 -2.96
CA THR A 65 -8.00 18.44 -2.46
C THR A 65 -7.95 18.86 -0.99
N LEU A 66 -7.24 18.10 -0.15
CA LEU A 66 -7.07 18.41 1.26
C LEU A 66 -6.36 19.76 1.46
N LEU A 67 -5.23 19.96 0.78
CA LEU A 67 -4.42 21.18 0.90
C LEU A 67 -5.12 22.42 0.30
N ALA A 68 -6.02 22.23 -0.67
CA ALA A 68 -6.87 23.32 -1.15
C ALA A 68 -7.96 23.74 -0.13
N SER A 69 -8.30 22.85 0.80
CA SER A 69 -9.38 23.08 1.78
C SER A 69 -8.89 23.62 3.13
N THR A 70 -7.62 23.41 3.47
CA THR A 70 -7.03 23.85 4.75
C THR A 70 -5.51 23.95 4.66
N ASP A 71 -4.96 24.98 5.30
CA ASP A 71 -3.51 25.14 5.49
C ASP A 71 -2.97 24.32 6.66
N GLN A 72 -3.85 23.79 7.52
CA GLN A 72 -3.49 22.99 8.69
C GLN A 72 -4.29 21.67 8.73
N PRO A 73 -3.91 20.68 7.90
CA PRO A 73 -4.51 19.37 7.97
C PRO A 73 -4.30 18.71 9.33
N SER A 74 -5.36 18.14 9.88
CA SER A 74 -5.26 17.30 11.08
C SER A 74 -4.48 16.01 10.82
N LEU A 75 -3.91 15.42 11.87
CA LEU A 75 -3.24 14.12 11.79
C LEU A 75 -4.16 13.05 11.18
N ARG A 76 -5.46 13.08 11.52
CA ARG A 76 -6.44 12.13 10.96
C ARG A 76 -6.59 12.28 9.45
N GLN A 77 -6.68 13.51 8.95
CA GLN A 77 -6.80 13.77 7.51
C GLN A 77 -5.55 13.29 6.76
N LEU A 78 -4.37 13.49 7.32
CA LEU A 78 -3.12 12.99 6.75
C LEU A 78 -3.05 11.45 6.76
N CYS A 79 -3.51 10.81 7.85
CA CYS A 79 -3.65 9.35 7.91
C CYS A 79 -4.65 8.84 6.86
N ALA A 80 -5.75 9.56 6.62
CA ALA A 80 -6.70 9.24 5.58
C ALA A 80 -6.06 9.28 4.19
N VAL A 81 -5.31 10.32 3.84
CA VAL A 81 -4.57 10.41 2.56
C VAL A 81 -3.59 9.25 2.37
N MET A 82 -3.01 8.73 3.46
CA MET A 82 -2.12 7.57 3.40
C MET A 82 -2.86 6.25 3.10
N VAL A 83 -4.07 6.07 3.61
CA VAL A 83 -4.76 4.75 3.64
C VAL A 83 -5.92 4.66 2.61
N MET A 84 -6.61 5.76 2.35
CA MET A 84 -7.81 5.83 1.52
C MET A 84 -7.60 5.51 0.02
N PRO A 85 -6.47 5.84 -0.63
CA PRO A 85 -6.29 5.61 -2.07
C PRO A 85 -6.55 4.16 -2.54
N PRO A 86 -5.88 3.12 -2.00
CA PRO A 86 -6.18 1.74 -2.40
C PRO A 86 -7.63 1.32 -2.08
N PHE A 87 -8.25 1.88 -1.03
CA PHE A 87 -9.65 1.61 -0.70
C PHE A 87 -10.61 2.14 -1.77
N GLN A 88 -10.43 3.39 -2.22
CA GLN A 88 -11.30 4.00 -3.24
C GLN A 88 -11.20 3.26 -4.58
N ILE A 89 -9.99 2.93 -5.00
CA ILE A 89 -9.75 2.16 -6.22
C ILE A 89 -10.40 0.77 -6.08
N ALA A 90 -10.18 0.08 -4.96
CA ALA A 90 -10.76 -1.24 -4.71
C ALA A 90 -12.29 -1.21 -4.67
N LYS A 91 -12.91 -0.15 -4.14
CA LYS A 91 -14.37 0.03 -4.12
C LYS A 91 -14.95 0.04 -5.53
N GLN A 92 -14.24 0.64 -6.48
CA GLN A 92 -14.69 0.78 -7.87
C GLN A 92 -14.23 -0.36 -8.78
N SER A 93 -13.11 -1.02 -8.46
CA SER A 93 -12.44 -1.97 -9.37
C SER A 93 -12.35 -3.39 -8.80
N PRO A 94 -13.16 -4.34 -9.31
CA PRO A 94 -12.99 -5.76 -9.00
C PRO A 94 -11.61 -6.33 -9.40
N ASP A 95 -10.97 -5.77 -10.43
CA ASP A 95 -9.61 -6.14 -10.82
C ASP A 95 -8.60 -5.75 -9.74
N PHE A 96 -8.70 -4.53 -9.20
CA PHE A 96 -7.82 -4.06 -8.13
C PHE A 96 -8.01 -4.86 -6.84
N ARG A 97 -9.24 -5.28 -6.52
CA ARG A 97 -9.50 -6.21 -5.40
C ARG A 97 -8.75 -7.53 -5.55
N ARG A 98 -8.71 -8.09 -6.76
CA ARG A 98 -7.94 -9.31 -7.06
C ARG A 98 -6.45 -9.05 -6.94
N TYR A 99 -5.97 -7.91 -7.43
CA TYR A 99 -4.57 -7.53 -7.28
C TYR A 99 -4.15 -7.46 -5.80
N ILE A 100 -4.90 -6.77 -4.94
CA ILE A 100 -4.62 -6.72 -3.50
C ILE A 100 -4.53 -8.14 -2.92
N ARG A 101 -5.47 -9.02 -3.27
CA ARG A 101 -5.49 -10.40 -2.78
C ARG A 101 -4.29 -11.22 -3.25
N ALA A 102 -3.87 -11.04 -4.49
CA ALA A 102 -2.81 -11.81 -5.12
C ALA A 102 -1.40 -11.34 -4.73
N PHE A 103 -1.21 -10.03 -4.57
CA PHE A 103 0.12 -9.42 -4.43
C PHE A 103 0.33 -8.68 -3.11
N GLY A 104 -0.73 -8.40 -2.33
CA GLY A 104 -0.60 -7.60 -1.12
C GLY A 104 0.25 -8.24 -0.01
N HIS A 105 0.42 -9.57 -0.02
CA HIS A 105 1.32 -10.27 0.92
C HIS A 105 2.81 -10.05 0.64
N GLU A 106 3.18 -9.63 -0.58
CA GLU A 106 4.59 -9.38 -0.91
C GLU A 106 5.17 -8.26 -0.05
N LEU A 107 4.37 -7.21 0.17
CA LEU A 107 4.75 -6.08 1.03
C LEU A 107 4.70 -6.44 2.52
N THR A 108 3.83 -7.36 2.95
CA THR A 108 3.81 -7.78 4.37
C THR A 108 4.99 -8.65 4.73
N GLN A 109 5.52 -9.43 3.78
CA GLN A 109 6.67 -10.33 3.94
C GLN A 109 8.01 -9.70 3.55
N ALA A 110 8.01 -8.51 2.95
CA ALA A 110 9.22 -7.79 2.59
C ALA A 110 10.13 -7.53 3.80
N ASP A 111 11.44 -7.68 3.60
CA ASP A 111 12.44 -7.25 4.57
C ASP A 111 12.50 -5.71 4.66
N ASP A 112 13.26 -5.22 5.64
CA ASP A 112 13.34 -3.79 5.91
C ASP A 112 14.01 -3.01 4.77
N GLU A 113 14.96 -3.61 4.04
CA GLU A 113 15.62 -2.95 2.90
C GLU A 113 14.65 -2.78 1.72
N THR A 114 13.87 -3.82 1.43
CA THR A 114 12.84 -3.83 0.39
C THR A 114 11.74 -2.83 0.72
N LEU A 115 11.27 -2.78 1.97
CA LEU A 115 10.31 -1.77 2.40
C LEU A 115 10.87 -0.36 2.31
N LYS A 116 12.12 -0.12 2.73
CA LYS A 116 12.77 1.19 2.58
C LYS A 116 12.90 1.59 1.12
N HIS A 117 13.26 0.65 0.25
CA HIS A 117 13.31 0.89 -1.20
C HIS A 117 11.92 1.27 -1.75
N TYR A 118 10.89 0.49 -1.40
CA TYR A 118 9.51 0.80 -1.77
C TYR A 118 9.09 2.19 -1.29
N ASN A 119 9.33 2.51 -0.01
CA ASN A 119 9.00 3.80 0.60
C ASN A 119 9.66 4.99 -0.11
N ARG A 120 10.94 4.86 -0.46
CA ARG A 120 11.67 5.90 -1.23
C ARG A 120 11.07 6.12 -2.62
N ASN A 121 10.51 5.08 -3.21
CA ASN A 121 9.96 5.08 -4.55
C ASN A 121 8.45 5.32 -4.60
N LEU A 122 7.79 5.59 -3.46
CA LEU A 122 6.34 5.87 -3.40
C LEU A 122 5.91 7.15 -4.16
N GLY A 123 6.86 7.96 -4.62
CA GLY A 123 6.61 9.14 -5.43
C GLY A 123 6.39 10.44 -4.63
N PRO A 124 6.18 11.58 -5.32
CA PRO A 124 6.10 12.90 -4.69
C PRO A 124 4.96 13.03 -3.66
N SER A 125 3.75 12.57 -3.98
CA SER A 125 2.59 12.68 -3.07
C SER A 125 2.79 11.91 -1.77
N ALA A 126 3.52 10.79 -1.81
CA ALA A 126 3.90 10.04 -0.62
C ALA A 126 4.88 10.79 0.28
N ARG A 127 5.90 11.40 -0.34
CA ARG A 127 6.93 12.16 0.37
C ARG A 127 6.32 13.38 1.05
N GLU A 128 5.44 14.09 0.36
CA GLU A 128 4.71 15.23 0.92
C GLU A 128 3.79 14.79 2.08
N THR A 129 3.01 13.72 1.89
CA THR A 129 2.18 13.16 2.98
C THR A 129 3.03 12.79 4.19
N GLY A 130 4.17 12.12 3.98
CA GLY A 130 5.11 11.75 5.04
C GLY A 130 5.74 12.96 5.75
N HIS A 131 6.06 14.01 5.00
CA HIS A 131 6.56 15.27 5.55
C HIS A 131 5.51 15.94 6.44
N LEU A 132 4.27 16.05 5.97
CA LEU A 132 3.17 16.62 6.75
C LEU A 132 2.87 15.78 8.01
N LEU A 133 2.90 14.45 7.91
CA LEU A 133 2.77 13.56 9.06
C LEU A 133 3.89 13.79 10.08
N ARG A 134 5.13 14.00 9.61
CA ARG A 134 6.27 14.31 10.47
C ARG A 134 6.08 15.63 11.20
N LEU A 135 5.60 16.67 10.52
CA LEU A 135 5.30 17.97 11.12
C LEU A 135 4.17 17.88 12.17
N ALA A 136 3.16 17.04 11.93
CA ALA A 136 2.06 16.80 12.85
C ALA A 136 2.46 15.99 14.10
N LEU A 137 3.66 15.39 14.12
CA LEU A 137 4.15 14.50 15.19
C LEU A 137 5.50 14.98 15.75
N PRO A 138 5.61 16.23 16.25
CA PRO A 138 6.89 16.82 16.65
C PRO A 138 7.53 16.15 17.88
N HIS A 139 6.74 15.41 18.65
CA HIS A 139 7.20 14.67 19.82
C HIS A 139 7.99 13.40 19.47
N LEU A 140 7.96 12.94 18.22
CA LEU A 140 8.70 11.75 17.79
C LEU A 140 10.07 12.13 17.28
N GLU A 141 11.12 11.45 17.75
CA GLU A 141 12.42 11.47 17.09
C GLU A 141 12.34 10.82 15.69
N ALA A 142 13.29 11.13 14.80
CA ALA A 142 13.26 10.68 13.41
C ALA A 142 13.27 9.15 13.29
N SER A 143 14.15 8.48 14.06
CA SER A 143 14.25 7.02 14.11
C SER A 143 12.96 6.35 14.58
N VAL A 144 12.29 6.91 15.60
CA VAL A 144 11.02 6.40 16.12
C VAL A 144 9.90 6.55 15.08
N PHE A 145 9.84 7.71 14.42
CA PHE A 145 8.87 7.97 13.36
C PHE A 145 9.04 7.00 12.20
N ASP A 146 10.26 6.75 11.73
CA ASP A 146 10.52 5.82 10.62
C ASP A 146 10.04 4.40 10.96
N VAL A 147 10.33 3.93 12.17
CA VAL A 147 9.87 2.61 12.65
C VAL A 147 8.34 2.56 12.72
N ARG A 148 7.68 3.58 13.27
CA ARG A 148 6.22 3.63 13.34
C ARG A 148 5.55 3.75 11.99
N MET A 149 6.15 4.50 11.05
CA MET A 149 5.68 4.57 9.66
C MET A 149 5.75 3.21 8.97
N ASN A 150 6.82 2.43 9.21
CA ASN A 150 6.90 1.07 8.70
C ASN A 150 5.81 0.16 9.29
N TYR A 151 5.54 0.25 10.60
CA TYR A 151 4.43 -0.48 11.22
C TYR A 151 3.07 -0.07 10.65
N ALA A 152 2.84 1.23 10.47
CA ALA A 152 1.62 1.77 9.89
C ALA A 152 1.41 1.23 8.46
N LEU A 153 2.44 1.24 7.63
CA LEU A 153 2.34 0.72 6.26
C LEU A 153 2.07 -0.79 6.23
N ARG A 154 2.74 -1.58 7.07
CA ARG A 154 2.51 -3.03 7.18
C ARG A 154 1.08 -3.32 7.65
N LEU A 155 0.60 -2.60 8.67
CA LEU A 155 -0.76 -2.72 9.18
C LEU A 155 -1.79 -2.37 8.11
N ALA A 156 -1.64 -1.22 7.44
CA ALA A 156 -2.55 -0.80 6.37
C ALA A 156 -2.60 -1.82 5.23
N THR A 157 -1.44 -2.33 4.81
CA THR A 157 -1.35 -3.34 3.75
C THR A 157 -2.05 -4.64 4.16
N SER A 158 -1.74 -5.16 5.35
CA SER A 158 -2.36 -6.40 5.86
C SER A 158 -3.88 -6.26 5.99
N ALA A 159 -4.34 -5.14 6.53
CA ALA A 159 -5.77 -4.86 6.71
C ALA A 159 -6.50 -4.81 5.35
N MET A 160 -5.91 -4.19 4.33
CA MET A 160 -6.48 -4.18 2.97
C MET A 160 -6.54 -5.58 2.34
N VAL A 161 -5.52 -6.40 2.57
CA VAL A 161 -5.48 -7.80 2.11
C VAL A 161 -6.57 -8.62 2.75
N ASP A 162 -6.77 -8.50 4.06
CA ASP A 162 -7.82 -9.22 4.77
C ASP A 162 -9.22 -8.73 4.39
N GLN A 163 -9.38 -7.43 4.17
CA GLN A 163 -10.62 -6.87 3.65
C GLN A 163 -10.94 -7.38 2.23
N ALA A 164 -9.93 -7.55 1.37
CA ALA A 164 -10.11 -8.06 0.00
C ALA A 164 -10.58 -9.53 -0.07
N LYS A 165 -10.50 -10.26 1.04
CA LYS A 165 -11.00 -11.64 1.18
C LYS A 165 -12.45 -11.70 1.67
N GLN A 166 -13.01 -10.60 2.18
CA GLN A 166 -14.37 -10.58 2.74
C GLN A 166 -15.45 -10.64 1.63
N PRO A 167 -16.62 -11.25 1.87
CA PRO A 167 -17.69 -11.37 0.86
C PRO A 167 -18.17 -10.03 0.28
N CYS A 168 -18.22 -8.98 1.10
CA CYS A 168 -18.60 -7.61 0.69
C CYS A 168 -17.39 -6.66 0.68
N ALA A 169 -16.22 -7.15 0.25
CA ALA A 169 -14.96 -6.40 0.29
C ALA A 169 -15.09 -4.95 -0.23
N PHE A 170 -14.74 -3.99 0.63
CA PHE A 170 -14.74 -2.54 0.36
C PHE A 170 -16.12 -1.92 0.05
N GLN A 171 -17.23 -2.67 0.22
CA GLN A 171 -18.58 -2.20 -0.09
C GLN A 171 -19.47 -2.06 1.13
N GLY A 172 -20.46 -1.17 1.00
CA GLY A 172 -21.50 -0.93 2.00
C GLY A 172 -20.95 -0.51 3.37
N LYS A 173 -21.82 -0.60 4.39
CA LYS A 173 -21.52 -0.17 5.77
C LYS A 173 -20.31 -0.90 6.37
N ALA A 174 -20.09 -2.16 6.02
CA ALA A 174 -18.94 -2.92 6.50
C ALA A 174 -17.62 -2.40 5.91
N GLY A 175 -17.61 -1.99 4.63
CA GLY A 175 -16.45 -1.35 4.00
C GLY A 175 -16.14 0.01 4.61
N GLU A 176 -17.18 0.81 4.88
CA GLU A 176 -17.05 2.12 5.54
C GLU A 176 -16.52 1.99 6.97
N LEU A 177 -17.07 1.07 7.76
CA LEU A 177 -16.57 0.79 9.11
C LEU A 177 -15.11 0.34 9.10
N PHE A 178 -14.75 -0.53 8.16
CA PHE A 178 -13.37 -0.99 7.99
C PHE A 178 -12.40 0.17 7.77
N ILE A 179 -12.68 1.04 6.79
CA ILE A 179 -11.73 2.10 6.42
C ILE A 179 -11.60 3.15 7.51
N GLU A 180 -12.70 3.54 8.15
CA GLU A 180 -12.65 4.52 9.25
C GLU A 180 -11.91 3.94 10.47
N SER A 181 -12.19 2.67 10.83
CA SER A 181 -11.49 2.01 11.94
C SER A 181 -9.99 1.85 11.67
N LEU A 182 -9.60 1.58 10.42
CA LEU A 182 -8.20 1.47 10.04
C LEU A 182 -7.49 2.83 10.13
N ILE A 183 -8.14 3.92 9.70
CA ILE A 183 -7.58 5.27 9.84
C ILE A 183 -7.38 5.62 11.32
N ASP A 184 -8.36 5.33 12.17
CA ASP A 184 -8.25 5.57 13.61
C ASP A 184 -7.12 4.75 14.25
N ALA A 185 -6.98 3.48 13.88
CA ALA A 185 -5.91 2.62 14.38
C ALA A 185 -4.51 3.12 13.98
N ILE A 186 -4.36 3.55 12.73
CA ILE A 186 -3.12 4.11 12.21
C ILE A 186 -2.79 5.44 12.89
N GLN A 187 -3.77 6.32 13.07
CA GLN A 187 -3.58 7.56 13.81
C GLN A 187 -3.12 7.27 15.24
N ALA A 188 -3.78 6.35 15.95
CA ALA A 188 -3.44 6.00 17.32
C ALA A 188 -2.01 5.43 17.43
N LEU A 189 -1.62 4.56 16.50
CA LEU A 189 -0.26 4.01 16.40
C LEU A 189 0.78 5.12 16.25
N LEU A 190 0.54 6.07 15.35
CA LEU A 190 1.47 7.17 15.08
C LEU A 190 1.53 8.18 16.24
N GLN A 191 0.39 8.52 16.85
CA GLN A 191 0.28 9.53 17.90
C GLN A 191 0.69 9.05 19.30
N ALA A 192 0.79 7.74 19.52
CA ALA A 192 1.08 7.17 20.84
C ALA A 192 2.31 7.82 21.50
N PRO A 193 2.33 8.08 22.82
CA PRO A 193 3.54 8.57 23.47
C PRO A 193 4.70 7.59 23.31
N VAL A 194 5.94 8.09 23.28
CA VAL A 194 7.13 7.22 23.34
C VAL A 194 7.32 6.81 24.79
N SER A 195 7.29 5.50 25.06
CA SER A 195 7.47 4.99 26.40
C SER A 195 8.94 5.06 26.84
N PRO A 196 9.24 5.09 28.16
CA PRO A 196 10.61 5.04 28.66
C PRO A 196 11.41 3.84 28.15
N GLU A 197 10.76 2.68 27.98
CA GLU A 197 11.38 1.45 27.48
C GLU A 197 11.80 1.61 26.01
N THR A 198 10.92 2.22 25.20
CA THR A 198 11.20 2.48 23.79
C THR A 198 12.34 3.49 23.65
N GLN A 199 12.32 4.56 24.45
CA GLN A 199 13.38 5.56 24.47
C GLN A 199 14.74 4.93 24.82
N ALA A 200 14.79 4.13 25.88
CA ALA A 200 16.00 3.43 26.30
C ALA A 200 16.54 2.47 25.22
N ALA A 201 15.64 1.75 24.52
CA ALA A 201 16.04 0.86 23.44
C ALA A 201 16.67 1.61 22.25
N PHE A 202 16.11 2.77 21.86
CA PHE A 202 16.67 3.57 20.77
C PHE A 202 18.02 4.20 21.13
N GLU A 203 18.20 4.67 22.37
CA GLU A 203 19.47 5.20 22.84
C GLU A 203 20.58 4.13 22.83
N ALA A 204 20.24 2.89 23.20
CA ALA A 204 21.17 1.77 23.17
C ALA A 204 21.63 1.42 21.75
N VAL A 205 20.73 1.49 20.76
CA VAL A 205 21.08 1.30 19.34
C VAL A 205 21.98 2.43 18.85
N ARG A 206 21.67 3.68 19.20
CA ARG A 206 22.44 4.86 18.78
C ARG A 206 23.87 4.86 19.31
N ARG A 207 24.12 4.34 20.52
CA ARG A 207 25.48 4.26 21.11
C ARG A 207 26.37 3.19 20.46
N LYS A 208 25.80 2.25 19.69
CA LYS A 208 26.53 1.15 19.04
C LYS A 208 26.97 1.47 17.60
N ASN A 209 26.41 2.53 17.01
CA ASN A 209 26.76 3.03 15.67
C ASN A 209 27.62 4.29 15.79
#